data_AF-A0A534SRF0-F1
#
_entry.id   AF-A0A534SRF0-F1
#
_cell.length_a   1.000
_cell.length_b   1.000
_cell.length_c   1.000
_cell.angle_alpha   90.00
_cell.angle_beta   90.00
_cell.angle_gamma   90.00
#
_symmetry.space_group_name_H-M   'P 1'
#
loop_
_entity.id
_entity.type
_entity.pdbx_description
1 polymer ?
#
loop_
_entity_poly.entity_id
_entity_poly.type
_entity_poly.pdbx_seq_one_letter_code
_entity_poly.pdbx_strand_id
1 'polypeptide(L)'
;MAYLREGLRAAGVHAARELDTVPHGAPVHVAGHVIVRQRPGTAKGFCFLTLEDETGTANAVVVPQLYERWRVVLNTSPLLEVAGRLERVDGVTHVRAASFRRLEVPAEMPEGHDYW
;
A
#
# COMPACT_ATOMS: atom_id res chain seq x y z
N MET A 1 5.28 3.42 12.26
CA MET A 1 4.67 2.20 11.68
C MET A 1 5.03 0.92 12.44
N ALA A 2 6.20 0.82 13.09
CA ALA A 2 6.60 -0.39 13.83
C ALA A 2 5.54 -0.91 14.84
N TYR A 3 4.82 -0.02 15.52
CA TYR A 3 3.76 -0.43 16.46
C TYR A 3 2.55 -1.09 15.79
N LEU A 4 2.22 -0.71 14.54
CA LEU A 4 1.13 -1.33 13.78
C LEU A 4 1.58 -2.63 13.11
N ARG A 5 2.89 -2.90 13.04
CA ARG A 5 3.43 -3.99 12.23
C ARG A 5 2.99 -5.37 12.72
N GLU A 6 2.93 -5.58 14.03
CA GLU A 6 2.50 -6.87 14.59
C GLU A 6 1.04 -7.17 14.25
N GLY A 7 0.14 -6.19 14.44
CA GLY A 7 -1.27 -6.31 14.07
C GLY A 7 -1.49 -6.47 12.56
N LEU A 8 -0.75 -5.72 11.74
CA LEU A 8 -0.79 -5.84 10.28
C LEU A 8 -0.29 -7.22 9.82
N ARG A 9 0.80 -7.73 10.40
CA ARG A 9 1.32 -9.05 10.09
C ARG A 9 0.35 -10.16 10.51
N ALA A 10 -0.28 -10.04 11.67
CA ALA A 10 -1.33 -10.96 12.12
C ALA A 10 -2.55 -10.95 11.17
N ALA A 11 -2.84 -9.80 10.55
CA ALA A 11 -3.87 -9.65 9.53
C ALA A 11 -3.43 -10.09 8.12
N GLY A 12 -2.22 -10.66 7.96
CA GLY A 12 -1.71 -11.14 6.67
C GLY A 12 -1.17 -10.04 5.75
N VAL A 13 -0.88 -8.86 6.28
CA VAL A 13 -0.32 -7.74 5.51
C VAL A 13 1.20 -7.87 5.41
N HIS A 14 1.72 -7.93 4.19
CA HIS A 14 3.14 -7.96 3.88
C HIS A 14 3.81 -6.62 4.16
N ALA A 15 5.06 -6.69 4.61
CA ALA A 15 5.95 -5.54 4.61
C ALA A 15 6.42 -5.26 3.18
N ALA A 16 6.74 -4.00 2.87
CA ALA A 16 7.25 -3.60 1.57
C ALA A 16 8.43 -4.48 1.12
N ARG A 17 9.41 -4.72 2.01
CA ARG A 17 10.58 -5.57 1.71
C ARG A 17 10.24 -7.04 1.43
N GLU A 18 9.10 -7.54 1.91
CA GLU A 18 8.72 -8.94 1.73
C GLU A 18 8.25 -9.20 0.29
N LEU A 19 7.77 -8.16 -0.41
CA LEU A 19 7.27 -8.25 -1.79
C LEU A 19 8.30 -8.76 -2.80
N ASP A 20 9.59 -8.51 -2.55
CA ASP A 20 10.67 -8.96 -3.44
C ASP A 20 10.78 -10.49 -3.48
N THR A 21 10.42 -11.15 -2.38
CA THR A 21 10.47 -12.61 -2.25
C THR A 21 9.17 -13.30 -2.66
N VAL A 22 8.09 -12.55 -2.83
CA VAL A 22 6.79 -13.10 -3.20
C VAL A 22 6.78 -13.47 -4.70
N PRO A 23 6.24 -14.65 -5.08
CA PRO A 23 6.10 -15.02 -6.48
C PRO A 23 5.19 -14.08 -7.27
N HIS A 24 5.51 -13.88 -8.55
CA HIS A 24 4.63 -13.17 -9.48
C HIS A 24 3.24 -13.81 -9.55
N GLY A 25 2.19 -12.98 -9.57
CA GLY A 25 0.78 -13.39 -9.63
C GLY A 25 0.17 -13.79 -8.28
N ALA A 26 0.97 -13.91 -7.22
CA ALA A 26 0.49 -14.27 -5.88
C ALA A 26 -0.41 -13.16 -5.29
N PRO A 27 -1.45 -13.54 -4.53
CA PRO A 27 -2.24 -12.57 -3.77
C PRO A 27 -1.38 -11.95 -2.66
N VAL A 28 -1.46 -10.63 -2.51
CA VAL A 28 -0.72 -9.88 -1.50
C VAL A 28 -1.60 -8.78 -0.91
N HIS A 29 -1.35 -8.49 0.35
CA HIS A 29 -1.85 -7.33 1.08
C HIS A 29 -0.67 -6.46 1.48
N VAL A 30 -0.72 -5.17 1.22
CA VAL A 30 0.30 -4.21 1.68
C VAL A 30 -0.39 -3.04 2.35
N ALA A 31 0.25 -2.47 3.36
CA ALA A 31 -0.25 -1.29 4.03
C ALA A 31 0.87 -0.29 4.28
N GLY A 32 0.53 0.99 4.19
CA GLY A 32 1.48 2.04 4.48
C GLY A 32 0.88 3.44 4.35
N HIS A 33 1.73 4.42 4.61
CA HIS A 33 1.42 5.82 4.34
C HIS A 33 1.51 6.05 2.83
N VAL A 34 0.44 6.54 2.22
CA VAL A 34 0.48 6.91 0.81
C VAL A 34 1.24 8.21 0.64
N ILE A 35 2.48 8.11 0.17
CA ILE A 35 3.39 9.24 -0.05
C ILE A 35 3.27 9.83 -1.46
N VAL A 36 2.79 9.04 -2.43
CA VAL A 36 2.62 9.47 -3.82
C VAL A 36 1.29 8.97 -4.37
N ARG A 37 0.58 9.86 -5.07
CA ARG A 37 -0.58 9.55 -5.92
C ARG A 37 -0.40 10.21 -7.27
N GLN A 38 -0.23 9.42 -8.32
CA GLN A 38 -0.05 9.91 -9.68
C GLN A 38 -1.14 9.38 -10.59
N ARG A 39 -1.71 10.25 -11.42
CA ARG A 39 -2.64 9.89 -12.50
C ARG A 39 -2.27 10.68 -13.76
N PRO A 40 -1.20 10.27 -14.47
CA PRO A 40 -0.77 10.97 -15.68
C PRO A 40 -1.88 10.98 -16.73
N GLY A 41 -2.07 12.10 -17.43
CA GLY A 41 -3.08 12.21 -18.50
C GLY A 41 -2.89 11.19 -19.63
N THR A 42 -1.65 10.74 -19.84
CA THR A 42 -1.26 9.73 -20.86
C THR A 42 -1.51 8.29 -20.40
N ALA A 43 -1.72 8.04 -19.11
CA ALA A 43 -1.85 6.69 -18.55
C ALA A 43 -3.25 6.10 -18.71
N LYS A 44 -4.07 6.59 -19.66
CA LYS A 44 -5.44 6.10 -19.92
C LYS A 44 -6.31 5.94 -18.66
N GLY A 45 -6.12 6.83 -17.69
CA GLY A 45 -6.87 6.86 -16.44
C GLY A 45 -6.34 5.96 -15.32
N PHE A 46 -5.23 5.23 -15.53
CA PHE A 46 -4.55 4.47 -14.47
C PHE A 46 -4.01 5.40 -13.39
N CYS A 47 -4.06 4.95 -12.15
CA CYS A 47 -3.48 5.64 -11.01
C CYS A 47 -2.38 4.79 -10.38
N PHE A 48 -1.27 5.45 -10.04
CA PHE A 48 -0.11 4.85 -9.38
C PHE A 48 -0.04 5.38 -7.96
N LEU A 49 0.12 4.49 -7.01
CA LEU A 49 0.28 4.78 -5.60
C LEU A 49 1.63 4.27 -5.13
N THR A 50 2.30 5.04 -4.28
CA THR A 50 3.44 4.56 -3.50
C THR A 50 3.08 4.62 -2.03
N LEU A 51 3.14 3.48 -1.37
CA LEU A 51 2.91 3.31 0.05
C LEU A 51 4.26 3.11 0.74
N GLU A 52 4.47 3.82 1.84
CA GLU A 52 5.67 3.72 2.66
C GLU A 52 5.34 3.04 4.01
N ASP A 53 6.13 2.04 4.37
CA ASP A 53 6.14 1.42 5.69
C ASP A 53 7.56 1.50 6.29
N GLU A 54 7.76 0.96 7.50
CA GLU A 54 9.06 0.99 8.18
C GLU A 54 10.17 0.17 7.48
N THR A 55 9.82 -0.61 6.46
CA THR A 55 10.74 -1.49 5.73
C THR A 55 11.07 -1.02 4.33
N GLY A 56 10.38 0.02 3.83
CA GLY A 56 10.61 0.60 2.52
C GLY A 56 9.32 1.04 1.85
N THR A 57 9.28 0.96 0.52
CA THR A 57 8.12 1.38 -0.28
C THR A 57 7.51 0.23 -1.07
N ALA A 58 6.19 0.24 -1.18
CA ALA A 58 5.40 -0.65 -2.00
C ALA A 58 4.65 0.17 -3.06
N ASN A 59 4.77 -0.22 -4.33
CA ASN A 59 4.04 0.43 -5.41
C ASN A 59 2.74 -0.33 -5.71
N ALA A 60 1.66 0.40 -5.96
CA ALA A 60 0.39 -0.17 -6.38
C ALA A 60 -0.15 0.51 -7.62
N VAL A 61 -0.72 -0.29 -8.52
CA VAL A 61 -1.35 0.17 -9.76
C VAL A 61 -2.86 -0.05 -9.66
N VAL A 62 -3.61 1.03 -9.90
CA VAL A 62 -5.07 1.05 -9.83
C VAL A 62 -5.62 1.30 -11.23
N VAL A 63 -6.41 0.34 -11.72
CA VAL A 63 -7.09 0.45 -13.01
C VAL A 63 -8.19 1.52 -12.96
N PRO A 64 -8.54 2.16 -14.09
CA PRO A 64 -9.49 3.27 -14.11
C PRO A 64 -10.84 2.95 -13.44
N GLN A 65 -11.41 1.78 -13.73
CA GLN A 65 -12.70 1.37 -13.18
C GLN A 65 -12.65 1.23 -11.65
N LEU A 66 -11.52 0.73 -11.13
CA LEU A 66 -11.32 0.55 -9.71
C LEU A 66 -11.04 1.89 -9.02
N TYR A 67 -10.30 2.79 -9.67
CA TYR A 67 -10.07 4.14 -9.15
C TYR A 67 -11.39 4.89 -8.98
N GLU A 68 -12.25 4.91 -10.00
CA GLU A 68 -13.53 5.62 -9.92
C GLU A 68 -14.42 5.05 -8.80
N ARG A 69 -14.43 3.72 -8.63
CA ARG A 69 -15.17 3.04 -7.54
C ARG A 69 -14.67 3.45 -6.15
N TRP A 70 -13.36 3.59 -5.97
CA TRP A 70 -12.73 3.83 -4.67
C TRP A 70 -12.19 5.25 -4.50
N ARG A 71 -12.60 6.19 -5.37
CA ARG A 71 -12.03 7.55 -5.48
C ARG A 71 -11.94 8.29 -4.14
N VAL A 72 -12.92 8.10 -3.26
CA VAL A 72 -12.97 8.79 -1.97
C VAL A 72 -11.84 8.25 -1.09
N VAL A 73 -11.80 6.94 -0.86
CA VAL A 73 -10.77 6.29 -0.05
C VAL A 73 -9.37 6.58 -0.60
N LEU A 74 -9.22 6.50 -1.92
CA LEU A 74 -7.96 6.74 -2.63
C LEU A 74 -7.50 8.20 -2.63
N ASN A 75 -8.35 9.18 -2.30
CA ASN A 75 -7.93 10.58 -2.26
C ASN A 75 -7.85 11.12 -0.82
N THR A 76 -8.56 10.52 0.15
CA THR A 76 -8.67 11.05 1.51
C THR A 76 -7.91 10.25 2.57
N SER A 77 -7.41 9.05 2.25
CA SER A 77 -6.81 8.16 3.25
C SER A 77 -5.30 8.27 3.28
N PRO A 78 -4.70 8.89 4.33
CA PRO A 78 -3.24 8.97 4.45
C PRO A 78 -2.64 7.57 4.66
N LEU A 79 -3.30 6.72 5.46
CA LEU A 79 -2.96 5.31 5.59
C LEU A 79 -3.94 4.43 4.81
N LEU A 80 -3.37 3.53 4.02
CA LEU A 80 -4.12 2.69 3.12
C LEU A 80 -3.57 1.28 3.17
N GLU A 81 -4.47 0.31 3.25
CA GLU A 81 -4.18 -1.06 2.87
C GLU A 81 -4.68 -1.30 1.46
N VAL A 82 -3.82 -1.93 0.65
CA VAL A 82 -4.08 -2.35 -0.71
C VAL A 82 -3.98 -3.87 -0.77
N ALA A 83 -5.08 -4.52 -1.15
CA ALA A 83 -5.07 -5.94 -1.48
C ALA A 83 -5.10 -6.09 -3.00
N GLY A 84 -4.33 -7.06 -3.51
CA GLY A 84 -4.18 -7.25 -4.94
C GLY A 84 -3.32 -8.45 -5.29
N ARG A 85 -2.78 -8.43 -6.50
CA ARG A 85 -1.82 -9.42 -6.97
C ARG A 85 -0.47 -8.78 -7.22
N LEU A 86 0.59 -9.46 -6.82
CA LEU A 86 1.93 -9.02 -7.14
C LEU A 86 2.18 -9.17 -8.64
N GLU A 87 2.58 -8.10 -9.29
CA GLU A 87 3.05 -8.09 -10.67
C GLU A 87 4.52 -7.66 -10.68
N ARG A 88 5.27 -8.27 -11.58
CA ARG A 88 6.69 -7.97 -11.79
C ARG A 88 6.86 -7.80 -13.29
N VAL A 89 7.08 -6.56 -13.72
CA VAL A 89 7.15 -6.17 -15.12
C VAL A 89 8.42 -5.36 -15.29
N ASP A 90 9.27 -5.75 -16.23
CA ASP A 90 10.54 -5.08 -16.53
C ASP A 90 11.44 -4.85 -15.30
N GLY A 91 11.44 -5.80 -14.36
CA GLY A 91 12.22 -5.74 -13.12
C GLY A 91 11.60 -4.87 -12.01
N VAL A 92 10.46 -4.23 -12.26
CA VAL A 92 9.74 -3.43 -11.27
C VAL A 92 8.65 -4.28 -10.61
N THR A 93 8.61 -4.27 -9.28
CA THR A 93 7.57 -4.93 -8.49
C THR A 93 6.44 -3.94 -8.19
N HIS A 94 5.21 -4.27 -8.54
CA HIS A 94 4.01 -3.50 -8.19
C HIS A 94 2.84 -4.40 -7.83
N VAL A 95 1.95 -3.91 -6.98
CA VAL A 95 0.70 -4.59 -6.62
C VAL A 95 -0.39 -4.11 -7.56
N ARG A 96 -0.93 -4.99 -8.40
CA ARG A 96 -2.16 -4.69 -9.14
C ARG A 96 -3.33 -4.73 -8.16
N ALA A 97 -3.84 -3.56 -7.83
CA ALA A 97 -4.84 -3.39 -6.79
C ALA A 97 -6.18 -4.02 -7.20
N ALA A 98 -6.87 -4.60 -6.21
CA ALA A 98 -8.21 -5.18 -6.33
C ALA A 98 -9.19 -4.58 -5.32
N SER A 99 -8.74 -4.29 -4.10
CA SER A 99 -9.55 -3.63 -3.07
C SER A 99 -8.69 -2.79 -2.13
N PHE A 100 -9.35 -1.86 -1.43
CA PHE A 100 -8.70 -0.92 -0.54
C PHE A 100 -9.40 -0.89 0.81
N ARG A 101 -8.63 -0.66 1.87
CA ARG A 101 -9.16 -0.39 3.21
C ARG A 101 -8.44 0.83 3.78
N ARG A 102 -9.21 1.80 4.28
CA ARG A 102 -8.64 2.88 5.09
C ARG A 102 -8.16 2.27 6.39
N LEU A 103 -6.92 2.53 6.76
CA LEU A 103 -6.42 2.20 8.08
C LEU A 103 -6.59 3.40 8.98
N GLU A 104 -7.16 3.17 10.15
CA GLU A 104 -7.23 4.18 11.20
C GLU A 104 -5.93 4.13 11.99
N VAL A 105 -5.32 5.29 12.21
CA VAL A 105 -4.24 5.41 13.19
C VAL A 105 -4.91 5.35 14.56
N PRO A 106 -4.47 4.48 15.49
CA PRO A 106 -4.91 4.56 16.87
C PRO A 106 -4.68 5.97 17.41
N ALA A 107 -5.67 6.56 18.07
CA ALA A 107 -5.59 7.93 18.60
C ALA A 107 -4.41 8.13 19.57
N GLU A 108 -4.01 7.05 20.24
CA GLU A 108 -2.78 6.98 21.05
C GLU A 108 -1.72 6.20 20.26
N MET A 109 -0.78 6.94 19.69
CA MET A 109 0.51 6.38 19.34
C MET A 109 1.28 6.22 20.66
N PRO A 110 1.85 5.05 20.99
CA PRO A 110 2.62 4.88 22.22
C PRO A 110 3.67 5.99 22.31
N GLU A 111 3.87 6.54 23.51
CA GLU A 111 4.88 7.58 23.73
C GLU A 111 6.22 7.10 23.15
N GLY A 112 6.88 7.99 22.40
CA GLY A 112 8.22 7.74 21.94
C GLY A 112 9.11 7.49 23.16
N HIS A 113 9.69 6.31 23.26
CA HIS A 113 10.73 6.07 24.24
C HIS A 113 12.00 6.74 23.75
N ASP A 114 12.28 7.94 24.27
CA ASP A 114 13.57 8.61 24.06
C ASP A 114 14.64 7.83 24.83
N TYR A 115 15.45 7.08 24.09
CA TYR A 115 16.69 6.50 24.62
C TYR A 115 17.79 7.56 24.48
N TRP A 116 17.99 8.35 25.53
CA TRP A 116 19.19 9.18 25.71
C TRP A 116 20.40 8.32 26.10
#